data_AF-A0A165FTG4-F1
#
_entry.id   AF-A0A165FTG4-F1
#
_cell.length_a   1.000
_cell.length_b   1.000
_cell.length_c   1.000
_cell.angle_alpha   90.00
_cell.angle_beta   90.00
_cell.angle_gamma   90.00
#
_symmetry.space_group_name_H-M   'P 1'
#
loop_
_entity.id
_entity.type
_entity.pdbx_description
1 polymer ?
#
loop_
_entity_poly.entity_id
_entity_poly.type
_entity_poly.pdbx_seq_one_letter_code
_entity_poly.pdbx_strand_id
1 'polypeptide(L)'
;MLRDISGADVSAFSGELTGEELRRYWLRGFVSNNLDLTNTFSKHPKILVTALNGPVIGLSAALVAFSDFIYAAPHAFLLTPFSSLGLLAEGGSSRAFVERLGISKANEALLMSKRIDSQELLRAGFVNKIFDVKEGQSDIFLELVIKEMEERLGDHLNNESLIRIKALIRRPEREIIERQNALEVFGGLERFIEGIPQEEFRRIRSGEKRHKL
;
A
#
# COMPACT_ATOMS: atom_id res chain seq x y z
N MET A 1 -0.29 0.74 16.10
CA MET A 1 -1.07 1.16 14.91
C MET A 1 -0.35 2.21 14.06
N LEU A 2 0.21 3.29 14.63
CA LEU A 2 0.93 4.32 13.86
C LEU A 2 2.34 3.93 13.34
N ARG A 3 2.92 2.84 13.86
CA ARG A 3 4.32 2.43 13.59
C ARG A 3 4.56 1.85 12.18
N ASP A 4 3.53 1.35 11.50
CA ASP A 4 3.67 0.61 10.23
C ASP A 4 3.07 1.33 8.99
N ILE A 5 2.61 2.57 9.15
CA ILE A 5 1.80 3.24 8.11
C ILE A 5 2.67 3.92 7.03
N SER A 6 3.86 4.41 7.35
CA SER A 6 4.73 5.15 6.41
C SER A 6 5.96 4.36 5.93
N GLY A 7 6.02 3.06 6.22
CA GLY A 7 7.23 2.25 5.99
C GLY A 7 8.47 2.70 6.79
N ALA A 8 8.28 3.64 7.73
CA ALA A 8 9.30 4.21 8.59
C ALA A 8 8.71 4.45 9.98
N ASP A 9 9.47 4.05 11.01
CA ASP A 9 9.07 4.28 12.40
C ASP A 9 9.38 5.72 12.81
N VAL A 10 8.46 6.63 12.51
CA VAL A 10 8.57 8.05 12.90
C VAL A 10 8.59 8.22 14.43
N SER A 11 8.10 7.22 15.19
CA SER A 11 8.12 7.26 16.65
C SER A 11 9.49 6.90 17.25
N ALA A 12 10.37 6.26 16.48
CA ALA A 12 11.73 5.93 16.89
C ALA A 12 12.74 7.09 16.70
N PHE A 13 12.33 8.18 16.03
CA PHE A 13 13.18 9.35 15.81
C PHE A 13 13.12 10.30 17.02
N SER A 14 14.26 10.53 17.69
CA SER A 14 14.37 11.34 18.91
C SER A 14 14.48 12.85 18.69
N GLY A 15 14.55 13.34 17.45
CA GLY A 15 14.58 14.78 17.15
C GLY A 15 15.95 15.46 17.25
N GLU A 16 17.01 14.73 17.62
CA GLU A 16 18.34 15.33 17.89
C GLU A 16 19.24 15.43 16.65
N LEU A 17 18.94 14.70 15.57
CA LEU A 17 19.77 14.69 14.36
C LEU A 17 19.48 15.91 13.48
N THR A 18 20.53 16.49 12.90
CA THR A 18 20.42 17.63 11.97
C THR A 18 21.28 17.43 10.72
N GLY A 19 21.04 18.25 9.70
CA GLY A 19 21.86 18.30 8.48
C GLY A 19 22.08 16.94 7.82
N GLU A 20 23.35 16.59 7.56
CA GLU A 20 23.71 15.36 6.86
C GLU A 20 23.39 14.09 7.67
N GLU A 21 23.43 14.15 8.99
CA GLU A 21 23.15 13.00 9.85
C GLU A 21 21.66 12.63 9.79
N LEU A 22 20.78 13.64 9.83
CA LEU A 22 19.35 13.47 9.63
C LEU A 22 19.04 12.88 8.26
N ARG A 23 19.69 13.42 7.21
CA ARG A 23 19.56 12.90 5.85
C ARG A 23 20.00 11.43 5.75
N ARG A 24 21.14 11.06 6.34
CA ARG A 24 21.65 9.67 6.34
C ARG A 24 20.74 8.72 7.12
N TYR A 25 20.15 9.18 8.23
CA TYR A 25 19.20 8.40 9.01
C TYR A 25 17.99 8.00 8.17
N TRP A 26 17.31 8.98 7.55
CA TRP A 26 16.14 8.72 6.72
C TRP A 26 16.46 8.00 5.41
N LEU A 27 17.64 8.22 4.83
CA LEU A 27 18.11 7.40 3.71
C LEU A 27 18.15 5.92 4.08
N ARG A 28 18.77 5.58 5.21
CA ARG A 28 18.98 4.17 5.61
C ARG A 28 17.68 3.50 6.04
N GLY A 29 16.80 4.22 6.73
CA GLY A 29 15.52 3.71 7.20
C GLY A 29 14.44 3.83 6.12
N PHE A 30 13.97 5.05 5.89
CA PHE A 30 12.80 5.30 5.04
C PHE A 30 13.03 4.92 3.57
N VAL A 31 14.08 5.47 2.94
CA VAL A 31 14.30 5.31 1.49
C VAL A 31 14.61 3.85 1.15
N SER A 32 15.60 3.24 1.83
CA SER A 32 15.97 1.85 1.56
C SER A 32 14.79 0.89 1.71
N ASN A 33 14.02 0.99 2.80
CA ASN A 33 12.91 0.08 3.06
C ASN A 33 11.77 0.27 2.05
N ASN A 34 11.37 1.50 1.77
CA ASN A 34 10.29 1.78 0.83
C ASN A 34 10.66 1.35 -0.60
N LEU A 35 11.89 1.64 -1.02
CA LEU A 35 12.37 1.28 -2.35
C LEU A 35 12.39 -0.25 -2.51
N ASP A 36 12.95 -0.97 -1.53
CA ASP A 36 13.09 -2.43 -1.55
C ASP A 36 11.73 -3.15 -1.53
N LEU A 37 10.82 -2.76 -0.62
CA LEU A 37 9.49 -3.35 -0.53
C LEU A 37 8.69 -3.10 -1.81
N THR A 38 8.66 -1.87 -2.31
CA THR A 38 7.93 -1.54 -3.54
C THR A 38 8.47 -2.30 -4.74
N ASN A 39 9.80 -2.41 -4.86
CA ASN A 39 10.44 -3.18 -5.91
C ASN A 39 10.10 -4.68 -5.80
N THR A 40 10.10 -5.23 -4.59
CA THR A 40 9.76 -6.63 -4.31
C THR A 40 8.33 -6.96 -4.72
N PHE A 41 7.35 -6.12 -4.35
CA PHE A 41 5.95 -6.35 -4.69
C PHE A 41 5.67 -6.13 -6.18
N SER A 42 6.12 -5.00 -6.74
CA SER A 42 5.87 -4.66 -8.15
C SER A 42 6.51 -5.63 -9.16
N LYS A 43 7.62 -6.28 -8.77
CA LYS A 43 8.34 -7.25 -9.62
C LYS A 43 8.11 -8.70 -9.23
N HIS A 44 7.20 -8.98 -8.29
CA HIS A 44 7.00 -10.35 -7.80
C HIS A 44 6.66 -11.31 -8.96
N PRO A 45 7.45 -12.37 -9.20
CA PRO A 45 7.34 -13.16 -10.43
C PRO A 45 6.21 -14.19 -10.42
N LYS A 46 5.74 -14.60 -9.24
CA LYS A 46 4.65 -15.58 -9.08
C LYS A 46 3.30 -14.88 -9.02
N ILE A 47 2.21 -15.63 -9.15
CA ILE A 47 0.86 -15.10 -8.89
C ILE A 47 0.77 -14.70 -7.42
N LEU A 48 0.51 -13.41 -7.16
CA LEU A 48 0.40 -12.83 -5.84
C LEU A 48 -1.07 -12.60 -5.49
N VAL A 49 -1.53 -13.24 -4.43
CA VAL A 49 -2.93 -13.17 -3.97
C VAL A 49 -2.94 -12.51 -2.59
N THR A 50 -3.82 -11.53 -2.40
CA THR A 50 -4.04 -10.91 -1.09
C THR A 50 -5.43 -11.25 -0.57
N ALA A 51 -5.47 -11.76 0.65
CA ALA A 51 -6.68 -11.92 1.45
C ALA A 51 -6.77 -10.76 2.46
N LEU A 52 -7.54 -9.72 2.15
CA LEU A 52 -7.78 -8.57 3.03
C LEU A 52 -8.84 -8.90 4.09
N ASN A 53 -8.39 -9.46 5.20
CA ASN A 53 -9.24 -9.84 6.34
C ASN A 53 -9.60 -8.65 7.25
N GLY A 54 -9.24 -7.42 6.88
CA GLY A 54 -9.47 -6.24 7.71
C GLY A 54 -8.91 -4.96 7.06
N PRO A 55 -8.86 -3.86 7.83
CA PRO A 55 -8.30 -2.59 7.35
C PRO A 55 -6.86 -2.71 6.87
N VAL A 56 -6.55 -2.11 5.72
CA VAL A 56 -5.19 -1.98 5.20
C VAL A 56 -4.84 -0.50 5.07
N ILE A 57 -3.70 -0.11 5.67
CA ILE A 57 -3.38 1.29 5.91
C ILE A 57 -1.95 1.60 5.48
N GLY A 58 -1.76 2.76 4.84
CA GLY A 58 -0.43 3.32 4.56
C GLY A 58 0.35 2.57 3.48
N LEU A 59 1.64 2.32 3.72
CA LEU A 59 2.50 1.59 2.80
C LEU A 59 1.93 0.20 2.48
N SER A 60 1.39 -0.51 3.48
CA SER A 60 0.75 -1.81 3.22
C SER A 60 -0.43 -1.70 2.24
N ALA A 61 -1.19 -0.61 2.30
CA ALA A 61 -2.28 -0.35 1.35
C ALA A 61 -1.76 -0.06 -0.06
N ALA A 62 -0.63 0.66 -0.16
CA ALA A 62 0.05 0.90 -1.42
C ALA A 62 0.55 -0.41 -2.04
N LEU A 63 1.26 -1.24 -1.27
CA LEU A 63 1.87 -2.49 -1.74
C LEU A 63 0.83 -3.53 -2.18
N VAL A 64 -0.31 -3.61 -1.49
CA VAL A 64 -1.41 -4.52 -1.86
C VAL A 64 -1.94 -4.26 -3.26
N ALA A 65 -1.83 -3.03 -3.80
CA ALA A 65 -2.28 -2.73 -5.16
C ALA A 65 -1.52 -3.54 -6.24
N PHE A 66 -0.32 -4.03 -5.95
CA PHE A 66 0.46 -4.87 -6.87
C PHE A 66 0.02 -6.33 -6.93
N SER A 67 -0.83 -6.81 -6.02
CA SER A 67 -1.35 -8.18 -6.06
C SER A 67 -2.11 -8.45 -7.35
N ASP A 68 -2.03 -9.65 -7.88
CA ASP A 68 -2.77 -10.00 -9.10
C ASP A 68 -4.26 -10.19 -8.78
N PHE A 69 -4.55 -10.81 -7.63
CA PHE A 69 -5.91 -10.98 -7.12
C PHE A 69 -6.01 -10.49 -5.67
N ILE A 70 -7.07 -9.75 -5.36
CA ILE A 70 -7.36 -9.25 -4.03
C ILE A 70 -8.77 -9.65 -3.66
N TYR A 71 -8.91 -10.35 -2.55
CA TYR A 71 -10.18 -10.73 -1.94
C TYR A 71 -10.32 -9.98 -0.61
N ALA A 72 -11.54 -9.64 -0.23
CA ALA A 72 -11.78 -8.87 0.98
C ALA A 72 -12.88 -9.44 1.86
N ALA A 73 -12.75 -9.23 3.17
CA ALA A 73 -13.86 -9.31 4.10
C ALA A 73 -14.73 -8.03 4.01
N PRO A 74 -16.01 -8.07 4.43
CA PRO A 74 -16.91 -6.92 4.27
C PRO A 74 -16.48 -5.69 5.09
N HIS A 75 -15.81 -5.92 6.22
CA HIS A 75 -15.30 -4.88 7.13
C HIS A 75 -13.90 -4.37 6.76
N ALA A 76 -13.29 -4.89 5.69
CA ALA A 76 -12.03 -4.36 5.19
C ALA A 76 -12.23 -2.97 4.56
N PHE A 77 -11.23 -2.11 4.70
CA PHE A 77 -11.15 -0.83 4.00
C PHE A 77 -9.70 -0.50 3.67
N LEU A 78 -9.52 0.36 2.67
CA LEU A 78 -8.22 0.91 2.31
C LEU A 78 -8.11 2.35 2.83
N LEU A 79 -6.97 2.70 3.42
CA LEU A 79 -6.66 4.07 3.82
C LEU A 79 -5.19 4.40 3.56
N THR A 80 -4.92 5.46 2.81
CA THR A 80 -3.57 6.00 2.61
C THR A 80 -3.52 7.42 3.20
N PRO A 81 -3.22 7.58 4.50
CA PRO A 81 -3.35 8.86 5.19
C PRO A 81 -2.21 9.84 4.87
N PHE A 82 -1.55 9.70 3.72
CA PHE A 82 -0.31 10.39 3.37
C PHE A 82 -0.44 11.92 3.48
N SER A 83 -1.41 12.50 2.77
CA SER A 83 -1.64 13.95 2.81
C SER A 83 -1.99 14.46 4.21
N SER A 84 -2.72 13.65 5.00
CA SER A 84 -3.04 13.99 6.39
C SER A 84 -1.86 13.89 7.34
N LEU A 85 -0.82 13.13 7.01
CA LEU A 85 0.40 12.96 7.79
C LEU A 85 1.56 13.82 7.27
N GLY A 86 1.32 14.71 6.31
CA GLY A 86 2.39 15.53 5.71
C GLY A 86 3.35 14.73 4.83
N LEU A 87 2.98 13.51 4.44
CA LEU A 87 3.73 12.64 3.55
C LEU A 87 3.29 12.86 2.09
N LEU A 88 4.07 12.31 1.17
CA LEU A 88 3.70 12.15 -0.24
C LEU A 88 3.11 10.76 -0.46
N ALA A 89 2.66 10.48 -1.69
CA ALA A 89 2.38 9.10 -2.08
C ALA A 89 3.65 8.26 -1.96
N GLU A 90 3.49 7.04 -1.45
CA GLU A 90 4.57 6.07 -1.22
C GLU A 90 4.19 4.71 -1.83
N GLY A 91 5.13 3.78 -1.91
CA GLY A 91 4.82 2.41 -2.32
C GLY A 91 4.45 2.25 -3.79
N GLY A 92 4.80 3.18 -4.66
CA GLY A 92 4.36 3.26 -6.05
C GLY A 92 2.87 3.61 -6.21
N SER A 93 2.20 4.03 -5.12
CA SER A 93 0.74 4.24 -5.12
C SER A 93 0.30 5.36 -6.05
N SER A 94 1.14 6.35 -6.36
CA SER A 94 0.79 7.44 -7.29
C SER A 94 0.43 6.93 -8.70
N ARG A 95 1.01 5.80 -9.11
CA ARG A 95 0.68 5.11 -10.36
C ARG A 95 -0.27 3.94 -10.12
N ALA A 96 0.07 3.04 -9.20
CA ALA A 96 -0.67 1.79 -9.00
C ALA A 96 -2.14 2.02 -8.63
N PHE A 97 -2.46 3.07 -7.85
CA PHE A 97 -3.85 3.36 -7.51
C PHE A 97 -4.63 3.92 -8.68
N VAL A 98 -4.01 4.73 -9.54
CA VAL A 98 -4.69 5.26 -10.73
C VAL A 98 -5.07 4.12 -11.67
N GLU A 99 -4.20 3.13 -11.84
CA GLU A 99 -4.49 1.95 -12.66
C GLU A 99 -5.60 1.08 -12.08
N ARG A 100 -5.59 0.90 -10.76
CA ARG A 100 -6.45 -0.09 -10.10
C ARG A 100 -7.79 0.47 -9.61
N LEU A 101 -7.85 1.75 -9.24
CA LEU A 101 -9.06 2.42 -8.76
C LEU A 101 -9.68 3.35 -9.82
N GLY A 102 -8.93 3.69 -10.86
CA GLY A 102 -9.22 4.84 -11.70
C GLY A 102 -8.89 6.17 -11.01
N ILE A 103 -8.60 7.20 -11.82
CA ILE A 103 -8.10 8.50 -11.32
C ILE A 103 -9.01 9.17 -10.28
N SER A 104 -10.33 9.09 -10.45
CA SER A 104 -11.28 9.73 -9.54
C SER A 104 -11.18 9.17 -8.12
N LYS A 105 -11.19 7.84 -7.99
CA LYS A 105 -11.15 7.18 -6.69
C LYS A 105 -9.73 7.17 -6.11
N ALA A 106 -8.71 7.12 -6.96
CA ALA A 106 -7.31 7.34 -6.55
C ALA A 106 -7.11 8.73 -5.91
N ASN A 107 -7.72 9.78 -6.46
CA ASN A 107 -7.66 11.13 -5.88
C ASN A 107 -8.36 11.21 -4.52
N GLU A 108 -9.50 10.55 -4.35
CA GLU A 108 -10.14 10.43 -3.02
C GLU A 108 -9.23 9.72 -2.02
N ALA A 109 -8.59 8.62 -2.42
CA ALA A 109 -7.68 7.88 -1.56
C ALA A 109 -6.43 8.71 -1.18
N LEU A 110 -5.70 9.21 -2.18
CA LEU A 110 -4.38 9.82 -2.00
C LEU A 110 -4.43 11.29 -1.58
N LEU A 111 -5.29 12.11 -2.22
CA LEU A 111 -5.35 13.54 -1.94
C LEU A 111 -6.20 13.82 -0.71
N MET A 112 -7.39 13.22 -0.64
CA MET A 112 -8.32 13.44 0.47
C MET A 112 -8.01 12.59 1.71
N SER A 113 -7.06 11.64 1.61
CA SER A 113 -6.84 10.63 2.66
C SER A 113 -8.16 9.95 3.05
N LYS A 114 -9.04 9.63 2.08
CA LYS A 114 -10.36 9.07 2.36
C LYS A 114 -10.26 7.57 2.60
N ARG A 115 -10.98 7.05 3.60
CA ARG A 115 -11.22 5.61 3.75
C ARG A 115 -12.09 5.15 2.59
N ILE A 116 -11.64 4.13 1.86
CA ILE A 116 -12.39 3.50 0.78
C ILE A 116 -12.84 2.13 1.27
N ASP A 117 -14.15 1.95 1.43
CA ASP A 117 -14.71 0.71 1.97
C ASP A 117 -14.65 -0.46 0.97
N SER A 118 -14.83 -1.69 1.46
CA SER A 118 -14.78 -2.91 0.64
C SER A 118 -15.70 -2.86 -0.59
N GLN A 119 -16.88 -2.25 -0.46
CA GLN A 119 -17.86 -2.15 -1.55
C GLN A 119 -17.42 -1.13 -2.61
N GLU A 120 -16.86 0.01 -2.20
CA GLU A 120 -16.21 0.97 -3.09
C GLU A 120 -15.02 0.33 -3.81
N LEU A 121 -14.19 -0.44 -3.10
CA LEU A 121 -13.05 -1.16 -3.69
C LEU A 121 -13.49 -2.21 -4.72
N LEU A 122 -14.56 -2.95 -4.45
CA LEU A 122 -15.14 -3.91 -5.40
C LEU A 122 -15.68 -3.18 -6.64
N ARG A 123 -16.45 -2.11 -6.46
CA ARG A 123 -16.99 -1.31 -7.59
C ARG A 123 -15.90 -0.70 -8.46
N ALA A 124 -14.77 -0.32 -7.88
CA ALA A 124 -13.64 0.25 -8.60
C ALA A 124 -12.77 -0.81 -9.31
N GLY A 125 -12.99 -2.11 -9.06
CA GLY A 125 -12.16 -3.19 -9.59
C GLY A 125 -10.85 -3.44 -8.82
N PHE A 126 -10.69 -2.81 -7.65
CA PHE A 126 -9.51 -3.03 -6.81
C PHE A 126 -9.54 -4.39 -6.13
N VAL A 127 -10.71 -4.76 -5.60
CA VAL A 127 -11.01 -6.08 -5.04
C VAL A 127 -11.77 -6.90 -6.08
N ASN A 128 -11.38 -8.15 -6.26
CA ASN A 128 -12.01 -9.09 -7.19
C ASN A 128 -13.33 -9.64 -6.65
N LYS A 129 -13.41 -9.92 -5.34
CA LYS A 129 -14.61 -10.43 -4.67
C LYS A 129 -14.56 -10.19 -3.17
N ILE A 130 -15.74 -9.98 -2.59
CA ILE A 130 -15.93 -9.91 -1.13
C ILE A 130 -16.54 -11.24 -0.67
N PHE A 131 -15.94 -11.85 0.35
CA PHE A 131 -16.50 -13.03 1.00
C PHE A 131 -17.32 -12.63 2.22
N ASP A 132 -18.48 -13.25 2.41
CA ASP A 132 -19.35 -12.97 3.56
C ASP A 132 -18.79 -13.66 4.81
N VAL A 133 -18.00 -12.91 5.58
CA VAL A 133 -17.36 -13.34 6.82
C VAL A 133 -17.48 -12.23 7.86
N LYS A 134 -17.58 -12.61 9.14
CA LYS A 134 -17.61 -11.67 10.26
C LYS A 134 -16.18 -11.32 10.70
N GLU A 135 -16.06 -10.19 11.39
CA GLU A 135 -14.82 -9.82 12.07
C GLU A 135 -14.40 -10.94 13.05
N GLY A 136 -13.10 -11.28 13.06
CA GLY A 136 -12.56 -12.39 13.85
C GLY A 136 -12.60 -13.76 13.15
N GLN A 137 -13.22 -13.90 11.97
CA GLN A 137 -13.24 -15.15 11.21
C GLN A 137 -12.13 -15.25 10.15
N SER A 138 -10.92 -14.80 10.48
CA SER A 138 -9.79 -14.73 9.54
C SER A 138 -9.42 -16.09 8.93
N ASP A 139 -9.48 -17.17 9.72
CA ASP A 139 -9.12 -18.51 9.25
C ASP A 139 -10.12 -19.02 8.21
N ILE A 140 -11.43 -18.87 8.51
CA ILE A 140 -12.51 -19.21 7.57
C ILE A 140 -12.39 -18.38 6.28
N PHE A 141 -12.09 -17.09 6.42
CA PHE A 141 -11.87 -16.21 5.27
C PHE A 141 -10.69 -16.68 4.40
N LEU A 142 -9.57 -17.06 5.03
CA LEU A 142 -8.40 -17.56 4.32
C LEU A 142 -8.71 -18.87 3.58
N GLU A 143 -9.42 -19.81 4.21
CA GLU A 143 -9.86 -21.06 3.58
C GLU A 143 -10.73 -20.80 2.34
N LEU A 144 -11.66 -19.84 2.42
CA LEU A 144 -12.50 -19.45 1.29
C LEU A 144 -11.68 -18.86 0.12
N VAL A 145 -10.67 -18.04 0.42
CA VAL A 145 -9.77 -17.48 -0.60
C VAL A 145 -8.92 -18.58 -1.25
N ILE A 146 -8.37 -19.50 -0.45
CA ILE A 146 -7.58 -20.64 -0.97
C ILE A 146 -8.46 -21.49 -1.90
N LYS A 147 -9.67 -21.82 -1.47
CA LYS A 147 -10.63 -22.59 -2.29
C LYS A 147 -10.94 -21.88 -3.62
N GLU A 148 -11.17 -20.57 -3.60
CA GLU A 148 -11.37 -19.80 -4.85
C GLU A 148 -10.13 -19.85 -5.74
N MET A 149 -8.91 -19.82 -5.20
CA MET A 149 -7.69 -19.98 -5.98
C MET A 149 -7.52 -21.38 -6.56
N GLU A 150 -7.83 -22.43 -5.82
CA GLU A 150 -7.81 -23.80 -6.32
C GLU A 150 -8.84 -23.99 -7.45
N GLU A 151 -10.04 -23.42 -7.30
CA GLU A 151 -11.09 -23.49 -8.32
C GLU A 151 -10.75 -22.68 -9.58
N ARG A 152 -10.16 -21.48 -9.44
CA ARG A 152 -9.87 -20.56 -10.56
C ARG A 152 -8.52 -20.77 -11.22
N LEU A 153 -7.53 -21.25 -10.46
CA LEU A 153 -6.14 -21.42 -10.91
C LEU A 153 -5.64 -22.87 -10.76
N GLY A 154 -6.55 -23.84 -10.64
CA GLY A 154 -6.22 -25.27 -10.56
C GLY A 154 -5.75 -25.87 -11.90
N ASP A 155 -5.73 -27.21 -11.95
CA ASP A 155 -5.05 -28.02 -12.99
C ASP A 155 -5.55 -27.83 -14.43
N HIS A 156 -6.66 -27.13 -14.62
CA HIS A 156 -7.17 -26.77 -15.94
C HIS A 156 -6.36 -25.64 -16.61
N LEU A 157 -5.50 -24.94 -15.86
CA LEU A 157 -4.59 -23.91 -16.38
C LEU A 157 -3.14 -24.40 -16.39
N ASN A 158 -2.36 -23.90 -17.34
CA ASN A 158 -0.93 -24.18 -17.42
C ASN A 158 -0.13 -23.15 -16.60
N ASN A 159 0.58 -23.63 -15.57
CA ASN A 159 1.37 -22.78 -14.66
C ASN A 159 2.43 -21.92 -15.35
N GLU A 160 3.11 -22.45 -16.37
CA GLU A 160 4.12 -21.70 -17.11
C GLU A 160 3.47 -20.55 -17.91
N SER A 161 2.34 -20.84 -18.56
CA SER A 161 1.55 -19.82 -19.25
C SER A 161 1.09 -18.72 -18.30
N LEU A 162 0.59 -19.06 -17.10
CA LEU A 162 0.17 -18.07 -16.10
C LEU A 162 1.30 -17.09 -15.76
N ILE A 163 2.49 -17.60 -15.46
CA ILE A 163 3.66 -16.79 -15.10
C ILE A 163 4.11 -15.92 -16.29
N ARG A 164 4.16 -16.48 -17.50
CA ARG A 164 4.57 -15.75 -18.71
C ARG A 164 3.54 -14.67 -19.10
N ILE A 165 2.25 -14.96 -18.97
CA ILE A 165 1.18 -13.98 -19.18
C ILE A 165 1.31 -12.84 -18.18
N LYS A 166 1.47 -13.14 -16.88
CA LYS A 166 1.73 -12.10 -15.85
C LYS A 166 2.94 -11.25 -16.23
N ALA A 167 4.04 -11.87 -16.65
CA ALA A 167 5.23 -11.15 -17.04
C ALA A 167 4.97 -10.16 -18.20
N LEU A 168 4.17 -10.56 -19.20
CA LEU A 168 3.77 -9.68 -20.31
C LEU A 168 2.86 -8.54 -19.84
N ILE A 169 1.87 -8.82 -18.99
CA ILE A 169 0.96 -7.81 -18.42
C ILE A 169 1.75 -6.76 -17.65
N ARG A 170 2.73 -7.18 -16.83
CA ARG A 170 3.46 -6.27 -15.94
C ARG A 170 4.61 -5.54 -16.63
N ARG A 171 5.14 -6.06 -17.73
CA ARG A 171 6.35 -5.51 -18.38
C ARG A 171 6.25 -4.00 -18.70
N PRO A 172 5.15 -3.47 -19.27
CA PRO A 172 5.06 -2.04 -19.57
C PRO A 172 5.11 -1.16 -18.32
N GLU A 173 4.53 -1.63 -17.22
CA GLU A 173 4.44 -0.84 -15.99
C GLU A 173 5.72 -0.87 -15.15
N ARG A 174 6.63 -1.83 -15.37
CA ARG A 174 7.85 -1.96 -14.56
C ARG A 174 8.69 -0.68 -14.56
N GLU A 175 8.98 -0.14 -15.74
CA GLU A 175 9.80 1.07 -15.86
C GLU A 175 9.08 2.29 -15.27
N ILE A 176 7.76 2.38 -15.48
CA ILE A 176 6.94 3.47 -14.95
C ILE A 176 6.93 3.45 -13.43
N ILE A 177 6.70 2.27 -12.83
CA ILE A 177 6.70 2.09 -11.38
C ILE A 177 8.09 2.29 -10.79
N GLU A 178 9.16 1.78 -11.39
CA GLU A 178 10.53 2.00 -10.93
C GLU A 178 10.88 3.49 -10.87
N ARG A 179 10.57 4.22 -11.95
CA ARG A 179 10.78 5.67 -12.02
C ARG A 179 9.94 6.41 -10.98
N GLN A 180 8.66 6.07 -10.85
CA GLN A 180 7.80 6.71 -9.86
C GLN A 180 8.23 6.41 -8.43
N ASN A 181 8.59 5.17 -8.13
CA ASN A 181 9.04 4.77 -6.80
C ASN A 181 10.27 5.58 -6.38
N ALA A 182 11.24 5.79 -7.28
CA ALA A 182 12.39 6.65 -7.01
C ALA A 182 11.98 8.10 -6.67
N LEU A 183 11.05 8.68 -7.44
CA LEU A 183 10.55 10.04 -7.19
C LEU A 183 9.78 10.14 -5.86
N GLU A 184 8.95 9.14 -5.55
CA GLU A 184 8.20 9.07 -4.29
C GLU A 184 9.12 9.00 -3.08
N VAL A 185 10.13 8.11 -3.06
CA VAL A 185 11.01 7.96 -1.89
C VAL A 185 11.94 9.15 -1.68
N PHE A 186 12.44 9.79 -2.74
CA PHE A 186 13.27 10.99 -2.59
C PHE A 186 12.45 12.22 -2.23
N GLY A 187 11.24 12.37 -2.77
CA GLY A 187 10.31 13.41 -2.31
C GLY A 187 9.90 13.20 -0.85
N GLY A 188 9.62 11.97 -0.44
CA GLY A 188 9.31 11.65 0.97
C GLY A 188 10.49 11.96 1.89
N LEU A 189 11.72 11.67 1.47
CA LEU A 189 12.92 12.02 2.20
C LEU A 189 13.04 13.53 2.45
N GLU A 190 12.75 14.36 1.44
CA GLU A 190 12.75 15.82 1.59
C GLU A 190 11.77 16.25 2.68
N ARG A 191 10.55 15.72 2.69
CA ARG A 191 9.53 16.00 3.72
C ARG A 191 10.00 15.63 5.13
N PHE A 192 10.67 14.48 5.27
CA PHE A 192 11.25 14.05 6.54
C PHE A 192 12.40 14.94 7.01
N ILE A 193 13.22 15.46 6.10
CA ILE A 193 14.29 16.42 6.43
C ILE A 193 13.68 17.76 6.86
N GLU A 194 12.58 18.19 6.23
CA GLU A 194 11.84 19.40 6.60
C GLU A 194 11.11 19.28 7.96
N GLY A 195 11.02 18.07 8.53
CA GLY A 195 10.37 17.84 9.82
C GLY A 195 8.84 17.83 9.77
N ILE A 196 8.25 17.87 8.58
CA ILE A 196 6.79 18.05 8.41
C ILE A 196 6.01 16.85 8.91
N PRO A 197 6.33 15.59 8.53
CA PRO A 197 5.65 14.43 9.09
C PRO A 197 5.75 14.38 10.62
N GLN A 198 6.94 14.67 11.17
CA GLN A 198 7.20 14.66 12.61
C GLN A 198 6.28 15.62 13.35
N GLU A 199 6.10 16.83 12.82
CA GLU A 199 5.18 17.83 13.38
C GLU A 199 3.72 17.38 13.27
N GLU A 200 3.30 16.80 12.13
CA GLU A 200 1.93 16.28 11.99
C GLU A 200 1.63 15.14 12.97
N PHE A 201 2.58 14.22 13.20
CA PHE A 201 2.46 13.20 14.23
C PHE A 201 2.45 13.79 15.65
N ARG A 202 3.18 14.88 15.93
CA ARG A 202 3.10 15.60 17.22
C ARG A 202 1.70 16.19 17.44
N ARG A 203 1.14 16.86 16.42
CA ARG A 203 -0.21 17.45 16.47
C ARG A 203 -1.30 16.41 16.68
N ILE A 204 -1.16 15.23 16.08
CA ILE A 204 -2.09 14.11 16.29
C ILE A 204 -1.99 13.59 17.73
N ARG A 205 -0.78 13.33 18.24
CA ARG A 205 -0.58 12.81 19.60
C ARG A 205 -1.03 13.77 20.70
N SER A 206 -0.88 15.08 20.47
CA SER A 206 -1.35 16.14 21.38
C SER A 206 -2.85 16.41 21.29
N GLY A 207 -3.56 15.83 20.32
CA GLY A 207 -4.98 16.09 20.07
C GLY A 207 -5.27 17.40 19.33
N GLU A 208 -4.25 18.17 18.95
CA GLU A 208 -4.36 19.39 18.14
C GLU A 208 -4.90 19.12 16.72
N LYS A 209 -4.76 17.88 16.24
CA LYS A 209 -5.27 17.44 14.94
C LYS A 209 -6.00 16.11 15.05
N ARG A 210 -7.24 16.08 14.53
CA ARG A 210 -7.98 14.82 14.32
C ARG A 210 -7.35 14.05 13.16
N HIS A 211 -7.11 12.74 13.36
CA HIS A 211 -6.69 11.84 12.29
C HIS A 211 -7.80 10.88 11.88
N LYS A 212 -7.71 10.36 10.66
CA LYS A 212 -8.66 9.39 10.09
C LYS A 212 -8.28 7.93 10.40
N LEU A 213 -7.35 7.69 11.31
CA LEU A 213 -7.02 6.35 11.82
C LEU A 213 -7.97 5.93 12.92
#